data_AF-A0A0X3UXL7-F1
#
_entry.id   AF-A0A0X3UXL7-F1
#
_cell.length_a   1.000
_cell.length_b   1.000
_cell.length_c   1.000
_cell.angle_alpha   90.00
_cell.angle_beta   90.00
_cell.angle_gamma   90.00
#
_symmetry.space_group_name_H-M   'P 1'
#
loop_
_entity.id
_entity.type
_entity.pdbx_description
1 polymer ?
#
loop_
_entity_poly.entity_id
_entity_poly.type
_entity_poly.pdbx_seq_one_letter_code
_entity_poly.pdbx_strand_id
1 'polypeptide(L)'
;MDLAAYGQQDVPFEYLVEVLNPARSMAHHPLFQVALAVHNTPGGEFVLPGLQVTGAKVGTGTSRFDLSFHFAEHHAPDGTQLGVGGFVEFNTDLFDRESVDILVQRLRRVLSVVVADPAVRVATIDVLDVPERLSLLERSRGPERLGAPATLPELFEAQVRRSPDVVALVADDSQLTYQELNSRANRLAWWLIERGTRPEDVVALALPRSVDLVVAILGVTKAGAAFLPVDPDYPAERIAFMLADSRPRVVLTAGGFVPAAAADVVSLDAAAIVEQIGNARVDDPLPQDRLSALTPSSPAYVIYTSGSTGMPKGVMVPHTGIGTLAAVMGERFGIGAGSRVLQLASPSFDAAIMELLMAYGSGATLVVAPPVRLAGDELASFVNASDVTHALIFPTVLSSMDPAEVAGPATLVVGGEACSSDVVTHWSQGRRMFNAYGPTEITIAASISEELVGPGTPPIGRPVDGARAYVLDAGLQPVPVGVAGDGRWMVRGRMCWMRVCSRFRWVWRVSCMWPVLGWRGVI
;
A
#
# COMPACT_ATOMS: atom_id res chain seq x y z
N MET A 1 -11.47 4.15 38.50
CA MET A 1 -12.79 3.70 38.99
C MET A 1 -13.65 4.94 39.15
N ASP A 2 -14.81 4.99 38.51
CA ASP A 2 -15.71 6.15 38.59
C ASP A 2 -16.58 6.01 39.84
N LEU A 3 -16.33 6.85 40.84
CA LEU A 3 -17.06 6.84 42.11
C LEU A 3 -18.53 7.27 41.93
N ALA A 4 -18.83 8.09 40.92
CA ALA A 4 -20.20 8.50 40.63
C ALA A 4 -21.01 7.32 40.08
N ALA A 5 -20.39 6.50 39.22
CA ALA A 5 -21.01 5.26 38.73
C ALA A 5 -21.28 4.26 39.88
N TYR A 6 -20.35 4.13 40.83
CA TYR A 6 -20.52 3.25 41.99
C TYR A 6 -21.69 3.66 42.89
N GLY A 7 -21.94 4.97 43.02
CA GLY A 7 -23.10 5.51 43.74
C GLY A 7 -24.46 5.18 43.12
N GLN A 8 -24.49 4.61 41.91
CA GLN A 8 -25.70 4.22 41.17
C GLN A 8 -25.75 2.70 40.90
N GLN A 9 -25.01 1.89 41.67
CA GLN A 9 -24.92 0.43 41.46
C GLN A 9 -26.25 -0.33 41.59
N ASP A 10 -27.25 0.28 42.23
CA ASP A 10 -28.59 -0.31 42.41
C ASP A 10 -29.43 -0.27 41.11
N VAL A 11 -28.99 0.48 40.08
CA VAL A 11 -29.66 0.52 38.78
C VAL A 11 -29.43 -0.81 38.06
N PRO A 12 -30.50 -1.57 37.72
CA PRO A 12 -30.35 -2.85 37.02
C PRO A 12 -29.69 -2.68 35.65
N PHE A 13 -28.79 -3.59 35.30
CA PHE A 13 -28.10 -3.56 34.01
C PHE A 13 -29.08 -3.66 32.83
N GLU A 14 -30.10 -4.49 32.97
CA GLU A 14 -31.14 -4.71 31.95
C GLU A 14 -31.88 -3.40 31.63
N TYR A 15 -32.12 -2.57 32.64
CA TYR A 15 -32.75 -1.26 32.47
C TYR A 15 -31.86 -0.29 31.67
N LEU A 16 -30.54 -0.31 31.92
CA LEU A 16 -29.60 0.51 31.15
C LEU A 16 -29.55 0.10 29.67
N VAL A 17 -29.60 -1.21 29.39
CA VAL A 17 -29.66 -1.71 28.01
C VAL A 17 -30.95 -1.28 27.32
N GLU A 18 -32.08 -1.31 28.03
CA GLU A 18 -33.37 -0.84 27.50
C GLU A 18 -33.34 0.65 27.16
N VAL A 19 -32.84 1.50 28.08
CA VAL A 19 -32.81 2.95 27.92
C VAL A 19 -31.81 3.40 26.85
N LEU A 20 -30.62 2.79 26.83
CA LEU A 20 -29.58 3.13 25.84
C LEU A 20 -29.89 2.56 24.45
N ASN A 21 -30.74 1.52 24.40
CA ASN A 21 -31.19 0.83 23.19
C ASN A 21 -30.07 0.62 22.14
N PRO A 22 -28.94 -0.02 22.51
CA PRO A 22 -27.84 -0.24 21.58
C PRO A 22 -28.27 -1.20 20.46
N ALA A 23 -27.55 -1.17 19.34
CA ALA A 23 -27.76 -2.13 18.27
C ALA A 23 -27.62 -3.57 18.83
N ARG A 24 -28.70 -4.34 18.76
CA ARG A 24 -28.73 -5.70 19.33
C ARG A 24 -27.92 -6.64 18.43
N SER A 25 -27.12 -7.49 19.08
CA SER A 25 -26.31 -8.50 18.43
C SER A 25 -26.30 -9.75 19.30
N MET A 26 -26.40 -10.92 18.66
CA MET A 26 -26.20 -12.21 19.35
C MET A 26 -24.71 -12.58 19.47
N ALA A 27 -23.82 -11.82 18.83
CA ALA A 27 -22.39 -12.13 18.76
C ALA A 27 -21.56 -11.47 19.88
N HIS A 28 -22.12 -10.50 20.61
CA HIS A 28 -21.39 -9.80 21.69
C HIS A 28 -22.37 -9.17 22.68
N HIS A 29 -21.88 -8.95 23.89
CA HIS A 29 -22.63 -8.32 24.97
C HIS A 29 -22.91 -6.83 24.66
N PRO A 30 -24.10 -6.29 24.98
CA PRO A 30 -24.66 -5.07 24.36
C PRO A 30 -23.95 -3.76 24.69
N LEU A 31 -23.24 -3.67 25.83
CA LEU A 31 -22.60 -2.41 26.27
C LEU A 31 -21.09 -2.51 26.46
N PHE A 32 -20.59 -3.68 26.87
CA PHE A 32 -19.17 -3.92 27.11
C PHE A 32 -18.83 -5.37 26.82
N GLN A 33 -17.58 -5.62 26.44
CA GLN A 33 -17.07 -6.95 26.10
C GLN A 33 -15.95 -7.42 27.04
N VAL A 34 -15.39 -6.51 27.83
CA VAL A 34 -14.34 -6.80 28.81
C VAL A 34 -14.84 -6.46 30.21
N ALA A 35 -14.75 -7.41 31.13
CA ALA A 35 -15.10 -7.24 32.54
C ALA A 35 -13.85 -7.24 33.43
N LEU A 36 -13.89 -6.45 34.50
CA LEU A 36 -12.87 -6.42 35.54
C LEU A 36 -13.57 -6.52 36.90
N ALA A 37 -13.26 -7.56 37.65
CA ALA A 37 -13.75 -7.78 39.01
C ALA A 37 -12.56 -7.82 39.97
N VAL A 38 -12.65 -7.05 41.06
CA VAL A 38 -11.68 -7.08 42.16
C VAL A 38 -12.44 -7.46 43.42
N HIS A 39 -12.03 -8.56 44.05
CA HIS A 39 -12.59 -9.07 45.29
C HIS A 39 -11.62 -8.80 46.44
N ASN A 40 -12.04 -7.95 47.38
CA ASN A 40 -11.29 -7.63 48.59
C ASN A 40 -11.84 -8.35 49.83
N THR A 41 -12.86 -9.21 49.67
CA THR A 41 -13.42 -9.99 50.77
C THR A 41 -12.51 -11.18 51.10
N PRO A 42 -12.06 -11.36 52.36
CA PRO A 42 -11.30 -12.53 52.76
C PRO A 42 -12.11 -13.80 52.48
N GLY A 43 -11.49 -14.78 51.81
CA GLY A 43 -12.09 -16.11 51.67
C GLY A 43 -12.28 -16.71 53.06
N GLY A 44 -13.52 -17.06 53.42
CA GLY A 44 -13.79 -17.71 54.70
C GLY A 44 -13.12 -19.08 54.75
N GLU A 45 -12.29 -19.33 55.76
CA GLU A 45 -11.84 -20.68 56.08
C GLU A 45 -13.03 -21.46 56.65
N PHE A 46 -13.50 -22.45 55.91
CA PHE A 46 -14.58 -23.33 56.37
C PHE A 46 -13.98 -24.46 57.21
N VAL A 47 -13.73 -24.19 58.50
CA VAL A 47 -13.13 -25.19 59.40
C VAL A 47 -14.21 -26.10 59.95
N LEU A 48 -14.13 -27.39 59.63
CA LEU A 48 -14.94 -28.45 60.24
C LEU A 48 -14.07 -29.28 61.19
N PRO A 49 -14.60 -29.75 62.34
CA PRO A 49 -13.82 -30.58 63.26
C PRO A 49 -13.24 -31.82 62.56
N GLY A 50 -11.90 -31.94 62.55
CA GLY A 50 -11.19 -33.07 61.94
C GLY A 50 -11.06 -33.03 60.41
N LEU A 51 -11.47 -31.94 59.74
CA LEU A 51 -11.47 -31.82 58.27
C LEU A 51 -10.86 -30.48 57.83
N GLN A 52 -9.87 -30.55 56.94
CA GLN A 52 -9.34 -29.38 56.23
C GLN A 52 -10.14 -29.18 54.94
N VAL A 53 -10.85 -28.07 54.81
CA VAL A 53 -11.67 -27.74 53.63
C VAL A 53 -11.00 -26.63 52.84
N THR A 54 -10.81 -26.86 51.54
CA THR A 54 -10.31 -25.86 50.61
C THR A 54 -11.29 -25.70 49.46
N GLY A 55 -11.49 -24.45 49.02
CA GLY A 55 -12.31 -24.17 47.84
C GLY A 55 -11.63 -24.68 46.58
N ALA A 56 -12.23 -25.64 45.89
CA ALA A 56 -11.81 -26.05 44.56
C ALA A 56 -12.55 -25.20 43.51
N LYS A 57 -11.79 -24.47 42.67
CA LYS A 57 -12.38 -23.79 41.52
C LYS A 57 -12.75 -24.82 40.46
N VAL A 58 -14.01 -24.84 40.04
CA VAL A 58 -14.50 -25.70 38.96
C VAL A 58 -14.57 -24.87 37.69
N GLY A 59 -13.88 -25.31 36.64
CA GLY A 59 -14.04 -24.71 35.31
C GLY A 59 -15.42 -25.06 34.77
N THR A 60 -16.23 -24.04 34.48
CA THR A 60 -17.58 -24.23 33.92
C THR A 60 -17.57 -24.56 32.43
N GLY A 61 -16.43 -24.37 31.76
CA GLY A 61 -16.30 -24.52 30.30
C GLY A 61 -17.06 -23.45 29.51
N THR A 62 -17.49 -22.37 30.16
CA THR A 62 -18.28 -21.30 29.55
C THR A 62 -17.64 -19.95 29.87
N SER A 63 -17.78 -18.97 28.96
CA SER A 63 -17.38 -17.58 29.18
C SER A 63 -18.60 -16.68 29.06
N ARG A 64 -18.77 -15.73 29.99
CA ARG A 64 -19.91 -14.80 29.97
C ARG A 64 -19.67 -13.57 29.08
N PHE A 65 -18.42 -13.20 28.92
CA PHE A 65 -17.96 -12.05 28.13
C PHE A 65 -16.81 -12.48 27.21
N ASP A 66 -16.34 -11.58 26.35
CA ASP A 66 -15.19 -11.88 25.49
C ASP A 66 -13.93 -12.12 26.37
N LEU A 67 -13.74 -11.29 27.40
CA LEU A 67 -12.63 -11.38 28.35
C LEU A 67 -13.02 -10.86 29.75
N SER A 68 -12.73 -11.61 30.81
CA SER A 68 -13.04 -11.23 32.20
C SER A 68 -11.83 -11.41 33.10
N PHE A 69 -11.35 -10.32 33.69
CA PHE A 69 -10.26 -10.34 34.67
C PHE A 69 -10.84 -10.39 36.08
N HIS A 70 -10.46 -11.41 36.84
CA HIS A 70 -10.85 -11.58 38.24
C HIS A 70 -9.62 -11.50 39.12
N PHE A 71 -9.54 -10.48 39.95
CA PHE A 71 -8.48 -10.28 40.94
C PHE A 71 -9.03 -10.44 42.36
N ALA A 72 -8.19 -10.95 43.24
CA ALA A 72 -8.45 -11.05 44.67
C ALA A 72 -7.20 -10.68 45.47
N GLU A 73 -7.39 -9.94 46.55
CA GLU A 73 -6.33 -9.66 47.51
C GLU A 73 -6.12 -10.87 48.42
N HIS A 74 -4.87 -11.31 48.55
CA HIS A 74 -4.49 -12.40 49.42
C HIS A 74 -3.84 -11.85 50.67
N HIS A 75 -4.31 -12.32 51.83
CA HIS A 75 -3.78 -11.99 53.14
C HIS A 75 -3.39 -13.27 53.87
N ALA A 76 -2.30 -13.21 54.64
CA ALA A 76 -1.97 -14.26 55.59
C ALA A 76 -2.96 -14.24 56.77
N PRO A 77 -3.04 -15.33 57.58
CA PRO A 77 -3.92 -15.39 58.74
C PRO A 77 -3.68 -14.28 59.79
N ASP A 78 -2.47 -13.72 59.83
CA ASP A 78 -2.08 -12.60 60.70
C ASP A 78 -2.43 -11.22 60.12
N GLY A 79 -3.08 -11.18 58.95
CA GLY A 79 -3.46 -9.95 58.24
C GLY A 79 -2.38 -9.40 57.31
N THR A 80 -1.20 -10.04 57.19
CA THR A 80 -0.14 -9.59 56.29
C THR A 80 -0.57 -9.70 54.83
N GLN A 81 -0.39 -8.62 54.05
CA GLN A 81 -0.69 -8.63 52.60
C GLN A 81 0.30 -9.55 51.85
N LEU A 82 -0.23 -10.57 51.19
CA LEU A 82 0.52 -11.51 50.34
C LEU A 82 0.50 -11.12 48.85
N GLY A 83 -0.25 -10.07 48.50
CA GLY A 83 -0.34 -9.52 47.15
C GLY A 83 -1.71 -9.78 46.49
N VAL A 84 -1.77 -9.59 45.18
CA VAL A 84 -2.98 -9.77 44.38
C VAL A 84 -2.82 -10.97 43.46
N GLY A 85 -3.75 -11.91 43.56
CA GLY A 85 -3.85 -13.09 42.69
C GLY A 85 -5.15 -13.08 41.92
N GLY A 86 -5.31 -13.98 40.94
CA GLY A 86 -6.48 -13.92 40.08
C GLY A 86 -6.53 -14.98 38.98
N PHE A 87 -7.53 -14.86 38.13
CA PHE A 87 -7.66 -15.64 36.91
C PHE A 87 -8.31 -14.80 35.81
N VAL A 88 -8.12 -15.22 34.56
CA VAL A 88 -8.77 -14.62 33.41
C VAL A 88 -9.69 -15.67 32.78
N GLU A 89 -10.96 -15.33 32.63
CA GLU A 89 -11.94 -16.09 31.84
C GLU A 89 -12.02 -15.46 30.45
N PHE A 90 -12.07 -16.27 29.39
CA PHE A 90 -12.08 -15.76 28.02
C PHE A 90 -12.89 -16.65 27.08
N ASN A 91 -13.44 -16.05 26.02
CA ASN A 91 -14.12 -16.77 24.96
C ASN A 91 -13.10 -17.43 24.01
N THR A 92 -13.13 -18.76 23.92
CA THR A 92 -12.21 -19.54 23.09
C THR A 92 -12.45 -19.40 21.59
N ASP A 93 -13.62 -18.90 21.18
CA ASP A 93 -13.90 -18.56 19.78
C ASP A 93 -13.14 -17.30 19.33
N LEU A 94 -12.66 -16.49 20.29
CA LEU A 94 -11.97 -15.22 20.05
C LEU A 94 -10.50 -15.23 20.48
N PHE A 95 -10.16 -15.96 21.54
CA PHE A 95 -8.83 -15.98 22.12
C PHE A 95 -8.33 -17.39 22.37
N ASP A 96 -7.06 -17.62 22.04
CA ASP A 96 -6.31 -18.75 22.56
C ASP A 96 -5.62 -18.38 23.89
N ARG A 97 -5.13 -19.41 24.60
CA ARG A 97 -4.43 -19.23 25.88
C ARG A 97 -3.19 -18.35 25.74
N GLU A 98 -2.42 -18.53 24.67
CA GLU A 98 -1.17 -17.79 24.44
C GLU A 98 -1.41 -16.28 24.34
N SER A 99 -2.45 -15.89 23.60
CA SER A 99 -2.90 -14.50 23.46
C SER A 99 -3.28 -13.89 24.80
N VAL A 100 -4.00 -14.63 25.65
CA VAL A 100 -4.41 -14.16 26.98
C VAL A 100 -3.22 -14.07 27.93
N ASP A 101 -2.29 -15.02 27.89
CA ASP A 101 -1.06 -14.97 28.66
C ASP A 101 -0.23 -13.72 28.31
N ILE A 102 -0.12 -13.40 27.02
CA ILE A 102 0.54 -12.16 26.55
C ILE A 102 -0.18 -10.91 27.10
N LEU A 103 -1.51 -10.87 27.07
CA LEU A 103 -2.28 -9.75 27.64
C LEU A 103 -2.03 -9.59 29.14
N VAL A 104 -1.97 -10.69 29.89
CA VAL A 104 -1.66 -10.66 31.33
C VAL A 104 -0.23 -10.15 31.57
N GLN A 105 0.76 -10.58 30.78
CA GLN A 105 2.13 -10.07 30.91
C GLN A 105 2.22 -8.57 30.61
N ARG A 106 1.53 -8.10 29.58
CA ARG A 106 1.44 -6.67 29.24
C ARG A 106 0.76 -5.87 30.36
N LEU A 107 -0.33 -6.37 30.93
CA LEU A 107 -0.99 -5.73 32.08
C LEU A 107 -0.04 -5.64 33.29
N ARG A 108 0.68 -6.73 33.60
CA ARG A 108 1.68 -6.74 34.69
C ARG A 108 2.77 -5.70 34.45
N ARG A 109 3.24 -5.53 33.21
CA ARG A 109 4.24 -4.51 32.85
C ARG A 109 3.72 -3.10 33.11
N VAL A 110 2.51 -2.81 32.67
CA VAL A 110 1.86 -1.51 32.93
C VAL A 110 1.74 -1.26 34.43
N LEU A 111 1.25 -2.23 35.20
CA LEU A 111 1.11 -2.11 36.66
C LEU A 111 2.46 -1.88 37.35
N SER A 112 3.51 -2.60 36.95
CA SER A 112 4.86 -2.41 37.50
C SER A 112 5.40 -0.99 37.27
N VAL A 113 5.16 -0.41 36.09
CA VAL A 113 5.58 0.97 35.78
C VAL A 113 4.81 1.97 36.64
N VAL A 114 3.49 1.82 36.75
CA VAL A 114 2.64 2.72 37.55
C VAL A 114 2.96 2.65 39.05
N VAL A 115 3.26 1.45 39.57
CA VAL A 115 3.64 1.29 40.98
C VAL A 115 5.01 1.90 41.28
N ALA A 116 5.96 1.81 40.34
CA ALA A 116 7.29 2.39 40.50
C ALA A 116 7.29 3.93 40.40
N ASP A 117 6.46 4.50 39.53
CA ASP A 117 6.26 5.95 39.38
C ASP A 117 4.78 6.29 39.18
N PRO A 118 4.06 6.63 40.27
CA PRO A 118 2.65 7.01 40.19
C PRO A 118 2.38 8.31 39.41
N ALA A 119 3.41 9.13 39.14
CA ALA A 119 3.29 10.36 38.37
C ALA A 119 3.56 10.16 36.87
N VAL A 120 3.90 8.93 36.45
CA VAL A 120 4.17 8.61 35.04
C VAL A 120 2.97 8.97 34.16
N ARG A 121 3.24 9.54 32.99
CA ARG A 121 2.18 9.81 32.01
C ARG A 121 1.72 8.48 31.41
N VAL A 122 0.42 8.20 31.47
CA VAL A 122 -0.17 6.96 30.92
C VAL A 122 0.21 6.75 29.46
N ALA A 123 0.23 7.82 28.65
CA ALA A 123 0.57 7.77 27.23
C ALA A 123 2.03 7.39 26.93
N THR A 124 2.93 7.38 27.92
CA THR A 124 4.34 7.03 27.73
C THR A 124 4.69 5.64 28.25
N ILE A 125 3.73 4.90 28.80
CA ILE A 125 3.95 3.55 29.30
C ILE A 125 4.04 2.60 28.10
N ASP A 126 5.22 2.00 27.89
CA ASP A 126 5.39 0.99 26.84
C ASP A 126 4.70 -0.32 27.25
N VAL A 127 3.82 -0.80 26.38
CA VAL A 127 3.09 -2.05 26.58
C VAL A 127 3.93 -3.23 26.09
N LEU A 128 4.83 -3.01 25.13
CA LEU A 128 5.75 -4.01 24.58
C LEU A 128 6.95 -4.18 25.52
N ASP A 129 7.53 -5.38 25.56
CA ASP A 129 8.90 -5.50 26.06
C ASP A 129 9.93 -5.20 24.97
N VAL A 130 11.18 -5.08 25.40
CA VAL A 130 12.31 -4.81 24.51
C VAL A 130 12.45 -5.88 23.42
N PRO A 131 12.42 -7.20 23.71
CA PRO A 131 12.47 -8.21 22.66
C PRO A 131 11.30 -8.12 21.66
N GLU A 132 10.07 -7.92 22.14
CA GLU A 132 8.89 -7.78 21.30
C GLU A 132 9.00 -6.56 20.38
N ARG A 133 9.42 -5.41 20.93
CA ARG A 133 9.65 -4.18 20.17
C ARG A 133 10.73 -4.36 19.10
N LEU A 134 11.85 -4.98 19.43
CA LEU A 134 12.93 -5.24 18.48
C LEU A 134 12.46 -6.15 17.35
N SER A 135 11.76 -7.23 17.68
CA SER A 135 11.17 -8.15 16.70
C SER A 135 10.20 -7.44 15.75
N LEU A 136 9.34 -6.53 16.26
CA LEU A 136 8.47 -5.71 15.41
C LEU A 136 9.27 -4.81 14.47
N LEU A 137 10.27 -4.11 14.99
CA LEU A 137 11.10 -3.20 14.20
C LEU A 137 11.94 -3.90 13.13
N GLU A 138 12.30 -5.17 13.35
CA GLU A 138 12.95 -6.03 12.36
C GLU A 138 11.96 -6.47 11.28
N ARG A 139 10.77 -6.97 11.68
CA ARG A 139 9.70 -7.37 10.75
C ARG A 139 9.15 -6.21 9.91
N SER A 140 9.27 -4.99 10.44
CA SER A 140 8.93 -3.74 9.75
C SER A 140 9.88 -3.37 8.63
N ARG A 141 10.99 -4.10 8.40
CA ARG A 141 11.96 -3.78 7.36
C ARG A 141 11.88 -4.77 6.21
N GLY A 142 11.89 -4.25 5.00
CA GLY A 142 12.18 -5.03 3.81
C GLY A 142 13.68 -5.36 3.75
N PRO A 143 14.07 -6.38 2.97
CA PRO A 143 15.47 -6.74 2.80
C PRO A 143 16.34 -5.56 2.34
N GLU A 144 17.58 -5.48 2.82
CA GLU A 144 18.57 -4.48 2.38
C GLU A 144 19.34 -4.96 1.12
N ARG A 145 18.62 -5.55 0.14
CA ARG A 145 19.19 -6.01 -1.13
C ARG A 145 19.11 -4.89 -2.18
N LEU A 146 19.84 -3.81 -1.95
CA LEU A 146 19.82 -2.67 -2.85
C LEU A 146 20.81 -2.87 -4.01
N GLY A 147 20.29 -3.01 -5.23
CA GLY A 147 21.08 -2.89 -6.45
C GLY A 147 21.58 -1.44 -6.66
N ALA A 148 22.45 -1.27 -7.67
CA ALA A 148 22.89 0.05 -8.09
C ALA A 148 21.66 0.92 -8.43
N PRO A 149 21.60 2.19 -7.97
CA PRO A 149 20.55 3.11 -8.38
C PRO A 149 20.52 3.21 -9.91
N ALA A 150 19.33 3.05 -10.48
CA ALA A 150 19.12 3.16 -11.92
C ALA A 150 17.89 4.03 -12.17
N THR A 151 17.97 4.84 -13.22
CA THR A 151 16.87 5.61 -13.77
C THR A 151 16.01 4.74 -14.69
N LEU A 152 14.78 5.20 -14.98
CA LEU A 152 13.87 4.52 -15.90
C LEU A 152 14.50 4.30 -17.30
N PRO A 153 15.14 5.32 -17.93
CA PRO A 153 15.81 5.11 -19.21
C PRO A 153 16.96 4.11 -19.11
N GLU A 154 17.77 4.13 -18.06
CA GLU A 154 18.87 3.17 -17.89
C GLU A 154 18.37 1.71 -17.78
N LEU A 155 17.24 1.48 -17.10
CA LEU A 155 16.62 0.15 -17.03
C LEU A 155 16.19 -0.34 -18.40
N PHE A 156 15.51 0.51 -19.17
CA PHE A 156 15.06 0.18 -20.52
C PHE A 156 16.24 -0.04 -21.48
N GLU A 157 17.22 0.86 -21.48
CA GLU A 157 18.40 0.78 -22.35
C GLU A 157 19.28 -0.43 -22.03
N ALA A 158 19.38 -0.83 -20.75
CA ALA A 158 20.04 -2.07 -20.37
C ALA A 158 19.39 -3.28 -21.03
N GLN A 159 18.05 -3.27 -21.14
CA GLN A 159 17.33 -4.33 -21.84
C GLN A 159 17.52 -4.26 -23.35
N VAL A 160 17.52 -3.07 -23.95
CA VAL A 160 17.80 -2.89 -25.39
C VAL A 160 19.15 -3.46 -25.77
N ARG A 161 20.19 -3.18 -24.97
CA ARG A 161 21.53 -3.74 -25.19
C ARG A 161 21.58 -5.27 -25.04
N ARG A 162 20.76 -5.83 -24.14
CA ARG A 162 20.73 -7.27 -23.86
C ARG A 162 20.00 -8.06 -24.94
N SER A 163 18.91 -7.52 -25.50
CA SER A 163 18.04 -8.26 -26.41
C SER A 163 17.34 -7.31 -27.41
N PRO A 164 18.10 -6.71 -28.35
CA PRO A 164 17.58 -5.66 -29.24
C PRO A 164 16.44 -6.15 -30.15
N ASP A 165 16.52 -7.40 -30.62
CA ASP A 165 15.60 -7.97 -31.62
C ASP A 165 14.36 -8.64 -31.01
N VAL A 166 14.23 -8.65 -29.68
CA VAL A 166 13.05 -9.21 -29.00
C VAL A 166 11.92 -8.18 -29.02
N VAL A 167 10.68 -8.65 -29.24
CA VAL A 167 9.48 -7.79 -29.21
C VAL A 167 9.30 -7.18 -27.81
N ALA A 168 9.39 -5.85 -27.73
CA ALA A 168 9.24 -5.09 -26.51
C ALA A 168 7.80 -4.61 -26.29
N LEU A 169 7.07 -4.35 -27.39
CA LEU A 169 5.74 -3.78 -27.33
C LEU A 169 4.85 -4.34 -28.42
N VAL A 170 3.61 -4.67 -28.04
CA VAL A 170 2.52 -5.02 -28.94
C VAL A 170 1.35 -4.10 -28.63
N ALA A 171 0.81 -3.44 -29.64
CA ALA A 171 -0.37 -2.59 -29.54
C ALA A 171 -1.11 -2.60 -30.88
N ASP A 172 -2.39 -2.94 -30.86
CA ASP A 172 -3.18 -3.19 -32.09
C ASP A 172 -2.43 -4.15 -33.04
N ASP A 173 -2.28 -3.77 -34.32
CA ASP A 173 -1.53 -4.54 -35.32
C ASP A 173 -0.01 -4.25 -35.32
N SER A 174 0.47 -3.40 -34.41
CA SER A 174 1.88 -3.01 -34.34
C SER A 174 2.66 -3.85 -33.34
N GLN A 175 3.82 -4.33 -33.77
CA GLN A 175 4.81 -4.96 -32.90
C GLN A 175 6.15 -4.24 -33.09
N LEU A 176 6.77 -3.84 -31.98
CA LEU A 176 8.08 -3.21 -31.99
C LEU A 176 9.06 -4.03 -31.17
N THR A 177 10.22 -4.30 -31.74
CA THR A 177 11.38 -4.81 -31.01
C THR A 177 11.90 -3.76 -30.02
N TYR A 178 12.73 -4.19 -29.07
CA TYR A 178 13.42 -3.28 -28.15
C TYR A 178 14.21 -2.21 -28.89
N GLN A 179 14.93 -2.59 -29.96
CA GLN A 179 15.71 -1.65 -30.76
C GLN A 179 14.83 -0.63 -31.51
N GLU A 180 13.71 -1.06 -32.09
CA GLU A 180 12.78 -0.17 -32.80
C GLU A 180 12.08 0.80 -31.85
N LEU A 181 11.60 0.29 -30.71
CA LEU A 181 11.00 1.13 -29.67
C LEU A 181 12.00 2.13 -29.12
N ASN A 182 13.25 1.70 -28.86
CA ASN A 182 14.33 2.59 -28.42
C ASN A 182 14.63 3.68 -29.44
N SER A 183 14.73 3.32 -30.72
CA SER A 183 15.00 4.28 -31.79
C SER A 183 13.91 5.34 -31.90
N ARG A 184 12.63 4.96 -31.76
CA ARG A 184 11.50 5.91 -31.75
C ARG A 184 11.52 6.81 -30.51
N ALA A 185 11.78 6.23 -29.33
CA ALA A 185 11.90 6.99 -28.09
C ALA A 185 13.08 7.97 -28.12
N ASN A 186 14.22 7.56 -28.67
CA ASN A 186 15.42 8.40 -28.82
C ASN A 186 15.17 9.59 -29.72
N ARG A 187 14.48 9.40 -30.86
CA ARG A 187 14.08 10.50 -31.74
C ARG A 187 13.28 11.57 -31.01
N LEU A 188 12.28 11.16 -30.23
CA LEU A 188 11.52 12.10 -29.41
C LEU A 188 12.37 12.75 -28.32
N ALA A 189 13.26 11.98 -27.67
CA ALA A 189 14.16 12.50 -26.65
C ALA A 189 15.08 13.60 -27.19
N TRP A 190 15.69 13.38 -28.35
CA TRP A 190 16.53 14.37 -29.03
C TRP A 190 15.75 15.62 -29.42
N TRP A 191 14.56 15.44 -29.99
CA TRP A 191 13.68 16.56 -30.32
C TRP A 191 13.31 17.39 -29.07
N LEU A 192 13.07 16.75 -27.92
CA LEU A 192 12.82 17.43 -26.64
C LEU A 192 14.07 18.16 -26.10
N ILE A 193 15.25 17.52 -26.17
CA ILE A 193 16.53 18.09 -25.73
C ILE A 193 16.87 19.35 -26.54
N GLU A 194 16.72 19.29 -27.87
CA GLU A 194 16.97 20.42 -28.78
C GLU A 194 16.02 21.61 -28.53
N ARG A 195 14.83 21.35 -27.98
CA ARG A 195 13.86 22.36 -27.54
C ARG A 195 14.10 22.86 -26.11
N GLY A 196 15.16 22.39 -25.48
CA GLY A 196 15.64 22.89 -24.19
C GLY A 196 15.07 22.18 -22.97
N THR A 197 14.48 20.99 -23.13
CA THR A 197 13.98 20.16 -22.01
C THR A 197 15.11 19.73 -21.08
N ARG A 198 14.86 19.72 -19.76
CA ARG A 198 15.84 19.41 -18.72
C ARG A 198 15.28 18.43 -17.68
N PRO A 199 16.15 17.71 -16.93
CA PRO A 199 15.74 16.78 -15.87
C PRO A 199 14.74 17.23 -14.80
N GLU A 200 14.56 18.53 -14.56
CA GLU A 200 13.58 19.05 -13.59
C GLU A 200 12.30 19.58 -14.26
N ASP A 201 12.22 19.51 -15.59
CA ASP A 201 11.04 19.90 -16.34
C ASP A 201 9.98 18.79 -16.28
N VAL A 202 8.72 19.20 -16.43
CA VAL A 202 7.58 18.29 -16.60
C VAL A 202 7.10 18.37 -18.05
N VAL A 203 6.88 17.22 -18.69
CA VAL A 203 6.22 17.12 -20.00
C VAL A 203 4.88 16.44 -19.81
N ALA A 204 3.79 17.15 -20.15
CA ALA A 204 2.46 16.58 -20.02
C ALA A 204 2.12 15.70 -21.23
N LEU A 205 1.52 14.54 -20.98
CA LEU A 205 1.14 13.55 -21.98
C LEU A 205 -0.38 13.42 -22.01
N ALA A 206 -1.02 14.04 -23.00
CA ALA A 206 -2.44 13.91 -23.29
C ALA A 206 -2.65 12.90 -24.42
N LEU A 207 -2.26 11.64 -24.16
CA LEU A 207 -2.26 10.56 -25.14
C LEU A 207 -3.06 9.36 -24.62
N PRO A 208 -3.90 8.74 -25.48
CA PRO A 208 -4.55 7.48 -25.14
C PRO A 208 -3.52 6.34 -25.03
N ARG A 209 -3.92 5.19 -24.47
CA ARG A 209 -3.09 3.96 -24.55
C ARG A 209 -2.81 3.63 -26.01
N SER A 210 -1.53 3.62 -26.39
CA SER A 210 -1.07 3.35 -27.75
C SER A 210 0.46 3.14 -27.75
N VAL A 211 1.02 2.79 -28.92
CA VAL A 211 2.47 2.85 -29.16
C VAL A 211 3.04 4.22 -28.81
N ASP A 212 2.36 5.29 -29.23
CA ASP A 212 2.85 6.66 -29.09
C ASP A 212 2.93 7.10 -27.63
N LEU A 213 2.00 6.65 -26.77
CA LEU A 213 2.09 6.90 -25.32
C LEU A 213 3.37 6.28 -24.74
N VAL A 214 3.69 5.04 -25.10
CA VAL A 214 4.89 4.37 -24.56
C VAL A 214 6.16 5.00 -25.11
N VAL A 215 6.18 5.35 -26.40
CA VAL A 215 7.27 6.14 -27.02
C VAL A 215 7.41 7.47 -26.30
N ALA A 216 6.32 8.14 -25.96
CA ALA A 216 6.33 9.42 -25.26
C ALA A 216 6.89 9.32 -23.84
N ILE A 217 6.46 8.32 -23.06
CA ILE A 217 6.99 8.05 -21.72
C ILE A 217 8.50 7.81 -21.76
N LEU A 218 8.96 6.93 -22.66
CA LEU A 218 10.38 6.62 -22.79
C LEU A 218 11.17 7.82 -23.33
N GLY A 219 10.66 8.54 -24.33
CA GLY A 219 11.34 9.69 -24.92
C GLY A 219 11.49 10.86 -23.94
N VAL A 220 10.44 11.16 -23.17
CA VAL A 220 10.47 12.20 -22.12
C VAL A 220 11.49 11.86 -21.05
N THR A 221 11.46 10.63 -20.53
CA THR A 221 12.40 10.21 -19.48
C THR A 221 13.84 10.10 -19.98
N LYS A 222 14.05 9.72 -21.25
CA LYS A 222 15.38 9.76 -21.91
C LYS A 222 15.91 11.18 -22.09
N ALA A 223 15.05 12.16 -22.40
CA ALA A 223 15.40 13.58 -22.38
C ALA A 223 15.75 14.07 -20.96
N GLY A 224 15.34 13.31 -19.94
CA GLY A 224 15.60 13.51 -18.53
C GLY A 224 14.42 14.05 -17.75
N ALA A 225 13.40 14.59 -18.42
CA ALA A 225 12.24 15.21 -17.78
C ALA A 225 11.29 14.17 -17.17
N ALA A 226 10.46 14.63 -16.24
CA ALA A 226 9.33 13.85 -15.73
C ALA A 226 8.15 13.94 -16.69
N PHE A 227 7.47 12.81 -16.91
CA PHE A 227 6.19 12.83 -17.62
C PHE A 227 5.02 13.02 -16.65
N LEU A 228 3.98 13.74 -17.10
CA LEU A 228 2.71 13.91 -16.41
C LEU A 228 1.57 13.43 -17.32
N PRO A 229 0.98 12.26 -17.08
CA PRO A 229 -0.21 11.83 -17.81
C PRO A 229 -1.39 12.78 -17.53
N VAL A 230 -2.09 13.19 -18.58
CA VAL A 230 -3.29 14.02 -18.51
C VAL A 230 -4.36 13.33 -19.33
N ASP A 231 -5.36 12.73 -18.67
CA ASP A 231 -6.47 12.08 -19.35
C ASP A 231 -7.35 13.11 -20.10
N PRO A 232 -7.46 13.04 -21.44
CA PRO A 232 -8.31 13.95 -22.21
C PRO A 232 -9.80 13.86 -21.85
N ASP A 233 -10.25 12.75 -21.26
CA ASP A 233 -11.64 12.55 -20.83
C ASP A 233 -11.96 13.23 -19.49
N TYR A 234 -10.96 13.80 -18.81
CA TYR A 234 -11.21 14.56 -17.60
C TYR A 234 -11.97 15.86 -17.87
N PRO A 235 -12.76 16.35 -16.89
CA PRO A 235 -13.39 17.66 -17.02
C PRO A 235 -12.35 18.75 -17.34
N ALA A 236 -12.69 19.66 -18.25
CA ALA A 236 -11.76 20.69 -18.73
C ALA A 236 -11.15 21.53 -17.60
N GLU A 237 -11.93 21.83 -16.54
CA GLU A 237 -11.45 22.55 -15.36
C GLU A 237 -10.36 21.78 -14.60
N ARG A 238 -10.49 20.44 -14.53
CA ARG A 238 -9.48 19.57 -13.90
C ARG A 238 -8.20 19.56 -14.72
N ILE A 239 -8.31 19.45 -16.04
CA ILE A 239 -7.15 19.51 -16.94
C ILE A 239 -6.46 20.86 -16.83
N ALA A 240 -7.22 21.96 -16.87
CA ALA A 240 -6.68 23.31 -16.72
C ALA A 240 -5.97 23.50 -15.37
N PHE A 241 -6.55 22.98 -14.28
CA PHE A 241 -5.91 23.00 -12.97
C PHE A 241 -4.58 22.23 -12.97
N MET A 242 -4.57 20.99 -13.47
CA MET A 242 -3.35 20.16 -13.52
C MET A 242 -2.24 20.84 -14.32
N LEU A 243 -2.56 21.44 -15.47
CA LEU A 243 -1.60 22.14 -16.32
C LEU A 243 -1.10 23.45 -15.69
N ALA A 244 -1.97 24.19 -15.01
CA ALA A 244 -1.60 25.42 -14.32
C ALA A 244 -0.71 25.17 -13.08
N ASP A 245 -0.99 24.11 -12.34
CA ASP A 245 -0.25 23.71 -11.12
C ASP A 245 1.12 23.10 -11.49
N SER A 246 1.16 22.20 -12.47
CA SER A 246 2.40 21.54 -12.89
C SER A 246 3.28 22.35 -13.83
N ARG A 247 2.73 23.34 -14.54
CA ARG A 247 3.43 24.21 -15.51
C ARG A 247 4.34 23.41 -16.46
N PRO A 248 3.79 22.45 -17.23
CA PRO A 248 4.62 21.62 -18.07
C PRO A 248 5.33 22.46 -19.14
N ARG A 249 6.55 22.05 -19.48
CA ARG A 249 7.38 22.66 -20.52
C ARG A 249 6.70 22.58 -21.89
N VAL A 250 6.08 21.43 -22.17
CA VAL A 250 5.28 21.16 -23.36
C VAL A 250 4.19 20.14 -23.03
N VAL A 251 3.06 20.24 -23.71
CA VAL A 251 2.00 19.22 -23.71
C VAL A 251 2.06 18.46 -25.02
N LEU A 252 2.35 17.16 -24.95
CA LEU A 252 2.27 16.26 -26.10
C LEU A 252 0.87 15.68 -26.20
N THR A 253 0.27 15.78 -27.37
CA THR A 253 -1.11 15.36 -27.66
C THR A 253 -1.20 14.63 -29.00
N ALA A 254 -2.35 14.05 -29.30
CA ALA A 254 -2.69 13.47 -30.60
C ALA A 254 -4.22 13.55 -30.82
N GLY A 255 -4.68 13.31 -32.04
CA GLY A 255 -6.10 13.24 -32.37
C GLY A 255 -6.84 14.58 -32.28
N GLY A 256 -6.12 15.69 -32.41
CA GLY A 256 -6.70 17.05 -32.38
C GLY A 256 -7.12 17.56 -31.00
N PHE A 257 -6.79 16.86 -29.92
CA PHE A 257 -7.03 17.35 -28.57
C PHE A 257 -6.12 18.55 -28.26
N VAL A 258 -6.72 19.71 -27.94
CA VAL A 258 -5.99 20.93 -27.57
C VAL A 258 -6.54 21.47 -26.25
N PRO A 259 -5.77 21.41 -25.14
CA PRO A 259 -6.23 21.95 -23.87
C PRO A 259 -6.21 23.49 -23.88
N ALA A 260 -7.28 24.11 -23.40
CA ALA A 260 -7.48 25.56 -23.45
C ALA A 260 -6.45 26.40 -22.67
N ALA A 261 -5.73 25.80 -21.72
CA ALA A 261 -4.88 26.50 -20.75
C ALA A 261 -3.36 26.26 -20.94
N ALA A 262 -2.95 25.52 -21.96
CA ALA A 262 -1.54 25.19 -22.18
C ALA A 262 -0.83 26.19 -23.10
N ALA A 263 0.39 26.58 -22.74
CA ALA A 263 1.18 27.55 -23.50
C ALA A 263 1.93 26.96 -24.70
N ASP A 264 2.36 25.69 -24.64
CA ASP A 264 3.03 24.97 -25.74
C ASP A 264 2.39 23.58 -25.88
N VAL A 265 1.56 23.42 -26.90
CA VAL A 265 0.85 22.16 -27.22
C VAL A 265 1.36 21.64 -28.56
N VAL A 266 1.80 20.40 -28.57
CA VAL A 266 2.39 19.75 -29.75
C VAL A 266 1.64 18.48 -30.06
N SER A 267 0.99 18.45 -31.21
CA SER A 267 0.31 17.26 -31.75
C SER A 267 1.32 16.34 -32.41
N LEU A 268 1.50 15.14 -31.87
CA LEU A 268 2.46 14.15 -32.37
C LEU A 268 2.06 13.55 -33.73
N ASP A 269 0.79 13.67 -34.11
CA ASP A 269 0.23 13.26 -35.40
C ASP A 269 0.26 14.38 -36.47
N ALA A 270 0.70 15.59 -36.12
CA ALA A 270 0.86 16.66 -37.10
C ALA A 270 2.05 16.34 -38.03
N ALA A 271 1.82 16.36 -39.34
CA ALA A 271 2.81 15.95 -40.35
C ALA A 271 4.20 16.61 -40.18
N ALA A 272 4.24 17.91 -39.88
CA ALA A 272 5.49 18.63 -39.66
C ALA A 272 6.24 18.15 -38.39
N ILE A 273 5.52 17.78 -37.33
CA ILE A 273 6.11 17.26 -36.09
C ILE A 273 6.60 15.83 -36.30
N VAL A 274 5.82 14.99 -36.99
CA VAL A 274 6.23 13.64 -37.39
C VAL A 274 7.52 13.68 -38.20
N GLU A 275 7.64 14.60 -39.17
CA GLU A 275 8.85 14.77 -39.98
C GLU A 275 10.05 15.23 -39.13
N GLN A 276 9.86 16.22 -38.25
CA GLN A 276 10.93 16.70 -37.37
C GLN A 276 11.47 15.59 -36.45
N ILE A 277 10.58 14.88 -35.75
CA ILE A 277 10.95 13.75 -34.89
C ILE A 277 11.56 12.63 -35.74
N GLY A 278 10.98 12.34 -36.91
CA GLY A 278 11.47 11.35 -37.87
C GLY A 278 12.85 11.64 -38.45
N ASN A 279 13.34 12.89 -38.38
CA ASN A 279 14.67 13.29 -38.80
C ASN A 279 15.68 13.42 -37.63
N ALA A 280 15.21 13.31 -36.38
CA ALA A 280 16.07 13.36 -35.21
C ALA A 280 16.95 12.11 -35.08
N ARG A 281 17.99 12.21 -34.26
CA ARG A 281 18.93 11.11 -33.96
C ARG A 281 18.22 9.89 -33.36
N VAL A 282 18.81 8.71 -33.57
CA VAL A 282 18.27 7.41 -33.10
C VAL A 282 19.09 6.78 -31.98
N ASP A 283 20.30 7.28 -31.73
CA ASP A 283 21.17 6.81 -30.66
C ASP A 283 20.73 7.34 -29.28
N ASP A 284 21.09 6.61 -28.22
CA ASP A 284 20.71 6.98 -26.85
C ASP A 284 21.39 8.31 -26.44
N PRO A 285 20.64 9.29 -25.89
CA PRO A 285 21.25 10.51 -25.36
C PRO A 285 22.23 10.20 -24.21
N LEU A 286 23.48 10.62 -24.35
CA LEU A 286 24.51 10.45 -23.34
C LEU A 286 24.40 11.55 -22.26
N PRO A 287 25.05 11.38 -21.08
CA PRO A 287 24.98 12.38 -20.02
C PRO A 287 25.38 13.80 -20.46
N GLN A 288 26.40 13.93 -21.31
CA GLN A 288 26.88 15.22 -21.82
C GLN A 288 25.95 15.89 -22.84
N ASP A 289 25.02 15.13 -23.42
CA ASP A 289 24.07 15.64 -24.41
C ASP A 289 22.88 16.35 -23.75
N ARG A 290 22.67 16.10 -22.45
CA ARG A 290 21.60 16.71 -21.65
C ARG A 290 22.07 18.06 -21.09
N LEU A 291 21.13 18.99 -20.99
CA LEU A 291 21.39 20.34 -20.46
C LEU A 291 21.72 20.36 -18.95
N SER A 292 21.37 19.29 -18.24
CA SER A 292 21.80 19.05 -16.85
C SER A 292 21.84 17.55 -16.56
N ALA A 293 22.53 17.17 -15.48
CA ALA A 293 22.67 15.77 -15.10
C ALA A 293 21.32 15.16 -14.72
N LEU A 294 20.97 14.05 -15.37
CA LEU A 294 19.89 13.16 -14.93
C LEU A 294 20.43 12.28 -13.80
N THR A 295 19.77 12.30 -12.65
CA THR A 295 20.18 11.52 -11.48
C THR A 295 19.02 10.69 -10.94
N PRO A 296 19.27 9.65 -10.12
CA PRO A 296 18.20 8.94 -9.43
C PRO A 296 17.30 9.84 -8.56
N SER A 297 17.80 10.98 -8.09
CA SER A 297 17.00 11.96 -7.34
C SER A 297 16.11 12.85 -8.23
N SER A 298 16.39 12.91 -9.53
CA SER A 298 15.59 13.69 -10.48
C SER A 298 14.17 13.11 -10.61
N PRO A 299 13.16 13.96 -10.85
CA PRO A 299 11.78 13.53 -11.09
C PRO A 299 11.67 12.54 -12.27
N ALA A 300 10.97 11.42 -12.09
CA ALA A 300 10.67 10.45 -13.14
C ALA A 300 9.27 10.66 -13.73
N TYR A 301 8.29 10.91 -12.87
CA TYR A 301 6.91 11.15 -13.27
C TYR A 301 6.14 11.94 -12.21
N VAL A 302 5.01 12.51 -12.63
CA VAL A 302 4.04 13.18 -11.76
C VAL A 302 2.68 12.54 -11.96
N ILE A 303 2.02 12.12 -10.87
CA ILE A 303 0.67 11.57 -10.89
C ILE A 303 -0.23 12.41 -9.97
N TYR A 304 -1.38 12.86 -10.49
CA TYR A 304 -2.36 13.59 -9.69
C TYR A 304 -3.31 12.66 -8.95
N THR A 305 -3.40 12.82 -7.64
CA THR A 305 -4.31 12.05 -6.78
C THR A 305 -5.42 12.94 -6.22
N SER A 306 -6.52 12.34 -5.76
CA SER A 306 -7.58 13.06 -5.02
C SER A 306 -7.00 13.54 -3.68
N GLY A 307 -6.70 14.84 -3.59
CA GLY A 307 -6.26 15.42 -2.33
C GLY A 307 -7.35 15.34 -1.26
N SER A 308 -6.95 15.18 0.00
CA SER A 308 -7.87 15.11 1.15
C SER A 308 -8.66 16.41 1.37
N THR A 309 -8.20 17.51 0.78
CA THR A 309 -8.83 18.84 0.79
C THR A 309 -9.87 19.03 -0.34
N GLY A 310 -10.07 18.03 -1.19
CA GLY A 310 -10.92 18.10 -2.38
C GLY A 310 -10.21 18.63 -3.63
N MET A 311 -9.05 19.27 -3.49
CA MET A 311 -8.21 19.71 -4.61
C MET A 311 -7.23 18.59 -5.00
N PRO A 312 -7.10 18.25 -6.30
CA PRO A 312 -6.10 17.30 -6.76
C PRO A 312 -4.67 17.74 -6.36
N LYS A 313 -3.79 16.79 -6.06
CA LYS A 313 -2.37 17.07 -5.74
C LYS A 313 -1.45 16.29 -6.67
N GLY A 314 -0.45 16.95 -7.24
CA GLY A 314 0.59 16.31 -8.05
C GLY A 314 1.64 15.64 -7.17
N VAL A 315 1.71 14.31 -7.22
CA VAL A 315 2.76 13.54 -6.54
C VAL A 315 3.93 13.36 -7.49
N MET A 316 5.03 14.05 -7.20
CA MET A 316 6.27 13.95 -7.96
C MET A 316 7.15 12.82 -7.42
N VAL A 317 7.32 11.78 -8.24
CA VAL A 317 8.09 10.59 -7.88
C VAL A 317 9.44 10.63 -8.59
N PRO A 318 10.57 10.57 -7.85
CA PRO A 318 11.89 10.52 -8.46
C PRO A 318 12.19 9.13 -9.02
N HIS A 319 13.27 9.02 -9.80
CA HIS A 319 13.78 7.71 -10.25
C HIS A 319 14.22 6.80 -9.08
N THR A 320 14.45 7.36 -7.90
CA THR A 320 14.89 6.64 -6.70
C THR A 320 13.91 5.54 -6.34
N GLY A 321 14.39 4.29 -6.36
CA GLY A 321 13.60 3.11 -5.99
C GLY A 321 12.96 2.39 -7.19
N ILE A 322 12.87 3.01 -8.37
CA ILE A 322 12.29 2.39 -9.57
C ILE A 322 13.02 1.08 -9.92
N GLY A 323 14.35 1.10 -10.01
CA GLY A 323 15.13 -0.09 -10.31
C GLY A 323 15.02 -1.19 -9.25
N THR A 324 14.94 -0.81 -7.96
CA THR A 324 14.74 -1.77 -6.87
C THR A 324 13.37 -2.42 -6.96
N LEU A 325 12.31 -1.65 -7.17
CA LEU A 325 10.96 -2.18 -7.31
C LEU A 325 10.84 -3.08 -8.54
N ALA A 326 11.40 -2.68 -9.68
CA ALA A 326 11.43 -3.49 -10.89
C ALA A 326 12.11 -4.85 -10.66
N ALA A 327 13.27 -4.87 -9.98
CA ALA A 327 13.96 -6.10 -9.64
C ALA A 327 13.14 -7.00 -8.70
N VAL A 328 12.53 -6.43 -7.65
CA VAL A 328 11.66 -7.16 -6.72
C VAL A 328 10.47 -7.77 -7.45
N MET A 329 9.82 -7.01 -8.34
CA MET A 329 8.68 -7.51 -9.12
C MET A 329 9.10 -8.64 -10.08
N GLY A 330 10.25 -8.49 -10.75
CA GLY A 330 10.79 -9.54 -11.61
C GLY A 330 11.01 -10.86 -10.86
N GLU A 331 11.64 -10.80 -9.67
CA GLU A 331 11.86 -11.97 -8.82
C GLU A 331 10.55 -12.56 -8.28
N ARG A 332 9.71 -11.74 -7.63
CA ARG A 332 8.50 -12.22 -6.94
C ARG A 332 7.46 -12.74 -7.91
N PHE A 333 7.23 -12.04 -9.01
CA PHE A 333 6.22 -12.40 -9.99
C PHE A 333 6.73 -13.40 -11.04
N GLY A 334 8.04 -13.68 -11.07
CA GLY A 334 8.64 -14.63 -12.01
C GLY A 334 8.66 -14.11 -13.44
N ILE A 335 8.90 -12.81 -13.62
CA ILE A 335 8.90 -12.16 -14.93
C ILE A 335 10.27 -12.34 -15.57
N GLY A 336 10.29 -12.69 -16.84
CA GLY A 336 11.52 -12.84 -17.62
C GLY A 336 11.32 -12.67 -19.11
N ALA A 337 12.38 -12.96 -19.87
CA ALA A 337 12.31 -12.99 -21.33
C ALA A 337 11.23 -13.99 -21.79
N GLY A 338 10.34 -13.54 -22.68
CA GLY A 338 9.18 -14.31 -23.14
C GLY A 338 7.91 -14.11 -22.31
N SER A 339 7.97 -13.40 -21.18
CA SER A 339 6.75 -12.96 -20.49
C SER A 339 6.02 -11.89 -21.30
N ARG A 340 4.69 -11.84 -21.18
CA ARG A 340 3.80 -10.88 -21.83
C ARG A 340 2.99 -10.18 -20.74
N VAL A 341 3.34 -8.93 -20.45
CA VAL A 341 2.76 -8.12 -19.40
C VAL A 341 1.64 -7.26 -20.00
N LEU A 342 0.44 -7.36 -19.46
CA LEU A 342 -0.69 -6.52 -19.86
C LEU A 342 -0.50 -5.08 -19.36
N GLN A 343 -0.63 -4.10 -20.26
CA GLN A 343 -0.82 -2.70 -19.93
C GLN A 343 -2.31 -2.35 -20.04
N LEU A 344 -3.02 -2.35 -18.91
CA LEU A 344 -4.46 -2.11 -18.82
C LEU A 344 -4.78 -0.84 -18.04
N ALA A 345 -4.01 -0.56 -16.98
CA ALA A 345 -4.26 0.57 -16.11
C ALA A 345 -4.35 1.89 -16.89
N SER A 346 -5.19 2.81 -16.41
CA SER A 346 -5.23 4.15 -16.99
C SER A 346 -3.85 4.82 -16.80
N PRO A 347 -3.32 5.49 -17.83
CA PRO A 347 -2.03 6.19 -17.75
C PRO A 347 -1.97 7.20 -16.60
N SER A 348 -3.11 7.73 -16.16
CA SER A 348 -3.22 8.68 -15.05
C SER A 348 -3.11 8.05 -13.66
N PHE A 349 -2.91 6.73 -13.57
CA PHE A 349 -2.61 6.02 -12.33
C PHE A 349 -1.20 5.41 -12.38
N ASP A 350 -0.54 5.40 -11.24
CA ASP A 350 0.81 4.84 -11.08
C ASP A 350 0.89 3.32 -11.31
N ALA A 351 -0.25 2.61 -11.24
CA ALA A 351 -0.39 1.24 -11.72
C ALA A 351 0.07 1.05 -13.17
N ALA A 352 -0.12 2.04 -14.06
CA ALA A 352 0.37 1.99 -15.43
C ALA A 352 1.90 1.99 -15.50
N ILE A 353 2.57 2.65 -14.56
CA ILE A 353 4.03 2.61 -14.43
C ILE A 353 4.46 1.26 -13.87
N MET A 354 3.68 0.64 -12.98
CA MET A 354 3.95 -0.73 -12.50
C MET A 354 4.03 -1.72 -13.66
N GLU A 355 3.06 -1.66 -14.58
CA GLU A 355 2.99 -2.51 -15.78
C GLU A 355 4.23 -2.32 -16.68
N LEU A 356 4.65 -1.06 -16.89
CA LEU A 356 5.89 -0.74 -17.62
C LEU A 356 7.14 -1.31 -16.94
N LEU A 357 7.24 -1.18 -15.62
CA LEU A 357 8.39 -1.68 -14.85
C LEU A 357 8.44 -3.20 -14.79
N MET A 358 7.28 -3.85 -14.70
CA MET A 358 7.16 -5.30 -14.85
C MET A 358 7.69 -5.75 -16.22
N ALA A 359 7.34 -5.04 -17.30
CA ALA A 359 7.78 -5.40 -18.64
C ALA A 359 9.30 -5.16 -18.84
N TYR A 360 9.73 -3.91 -18.71
CA TYR A 360 11.06 -3.47 -19.12
C TYR A 360 12.14 -3.73 -18.08
N GLY A 361 11.77 -3.89 -16.79
CA GLY A 361 12.69 -4.33 -15.75
C GLY A 361 13.18 -5.77 -15.93
N SER A 362 12.44 -6.59 -16.67
CA SER A 362 12.71 -8.03 -16.81
C SER A 362 12.93 -8.51 -18.25
N GLY A 363 12.75 -7.64 -19.24
CA GLY A 363 12.91 -7.99 -20.65
C GLY A 363 11.70 -8.68 -21.27
N ALA A 364 10.53 -8.45 -20.71
CA ALA A 364 9.26 -8.97 -21.20
C ALA A 364 8.66 -8.09 -22.31
N THR A 365 7.62 -8.59 -22.98
CA THR A 365 6.84 -7.83 -23.94
C THR A 365 5.70 -7.12 -23.21
N LEU A 366 5.54 -5.82 -23.45
CA LEU A 366 4.37 -5.05 -23.00
C LEU A 366 3.24 -5.19 -24.02
N VAL A 367 2.09 -5.68 -23.60
CA VAL A 367 0.89 -5.83 -24.42
C VAL A 367 -0.10 -4.72 -24.06
N VAL A 368 -0.24 -3.74 -24.94
CA VAL A 368 -1.06 -2.54 -24.70
C VAL A 368 -2.52 -2.82 -25.04
N ALA A 369 -3.38 -2.75 -24.03
CA ALA A 369 -4.82 -2.81 -24.24
C ALA A 369 -5.30 -1.56 -25.00
N PRO A 370 -6.30 -1.70 -25.89
CA PRO A 370 -6.90 -0.57 -26.60
C PRO A 370 -7.39 0.50 -25.61
N PRO A 371 -7.55 1.76 -26.05
CA PRO A 371 -7.92 2.86 -25.17
C PRO A 371 -9.35 2.75 -24.62
N VAL A 372 -10.18 1.87 -25.18
CA VAL A 372 -11.51 1.54 -24.62
C VAL A 372 -11.37 0.90 -23.24
N ARG A 373 -12.37 1.08 -22.38
CA ARG A 373 -12.39 0.43 -21.06
C ARG A 373 -12.77 -1.04 -21.25
N LEU A 374 -11.80 -1.93 -21.07
CA LEU A 374 -12.04 -3.37 -21.08
C LEU A 374 -12.40 -3.87 -19.68
N ALA A 375 -13.48 -4.65 -19.59
CA ALA A 375 -13.91 -5.38 -18.40
C ALA A 375 -14.71 -6.63 -18.83
N GLY A 376 -15.02 -7.52 -17.89
CA GLY A 376 -15.78 -8.74 -18.16
C GLY A 376 -15.23 -9.57 -19.33
N ASP A 377 -16.14 -10.09 -20.15
CA ASP A 377 -15.84 -11.00 -21.26
C ASP A 377 -14.92 -10.38 -22.33
N GLU A 378 -15.00 -9.06 -22.54
CA GLU A 378 -14.12 -8.36 -23.48
C GLU A 378 -12.66 -8.39 -23.01
N LEU A 379 -12.44 -8.17 -21.71
CA LEU A 379 -11.11 -8.26 -21.11
C LEU A 379 -10.60 -9.71 -21.11
N ALA A 380 -11.47 -10.67 -20.81
CA ALA A 380 -11.14 -12.10 -20.85
C ALA A 380 -10.69 -12.52 -22.25
N SER A 381 -11.45 -12.12 -23.27
CA SER A 381 -11.14 -12.37 -24.67
C SER A 381 -9.81 -11.75 -25.07
N PHE A 382 -9.55 -10.50 -24.66
CA PHE A 382 -8.30 -9.82 -24.97
C PHE A 382 -7.07 -10.49 -24.32
N VAL A 383 -7.18 -10.86 -23.05
CA VAL A 383 -6.13 -11.56 -22.29
C VAL A 383 -5.76 -12.87 -22.96
N ASN A 384 -6.76 -13.65 -23.38
CA ASN A 384 -6.56 -14.93 -24.06
C ASN A 384 -5.98 -14.74 -25.47
N ALA A 385 -6.57 -13.88 -26.28
CA ALA A 385 -6.14 -13.66 -27.66
C ALA A 385 -4.73 -13.08 -27.77
N SER A 386 -4.28 -12.38 -26.73
CA SER A 386 -2.96 -11.74 -26.70
C SER A 386 -1.91 -12.54 -25.93
N ASP A 387 -2.20 -13.79 -25.54
CA ASP A 387 -1.30 -14.67 -24.77
C ASP A 387 -0.69 -13.97 -23.54
N VAL A 388 -1.49 -13.18 -22.81
CA VAL A 388 -0.99 -12.45 -21.64
C VAL A 388 -0.56 -13.45 -20.57
N THR A 389 0.67 -13.31 -20.06
CA THR A 389 1.20 -14.20 -19.01
C THR A 389 1.24 -13.56 -17.64
N HIS A 390 1.30 -12.22 -17.58
CA HIS A 390 1.32 -11.44 -16.34
C HIS A 390 0.35 -10.25 -16.45
N ALA A 391 -0.45 -10.01 -15.42
CA ALA A 391 -1.32 -8.83 -15.37
C ALA A 391 -1.45 -8.29 -13.95
N LEU A 392 -1.58 -6.96 -13.84
CA LEU A 392 -2.12 -6.28 -12.67
C LEU A 392 -3.58 -5.94 -12.97
N ILE A 393 -4.52 -6.50 -12.22
CA ILE A 393 -5.95 -6.24 -12.42
C ILE A 393 -6.59 -5.87 -11.07
N PHE A 394 -7.36 -4.78 -11.06
CA PHE A 394 -8.05 -4.35 -9.86
C PHE A 394 -9.13 -5.37 -9.43
N PRO A 395 -9.29 -5.63 -8.12
CA PRO A 395 -10.30 -6.57 -7.60
C PRO A 395 -11.72 -6.34 -8.13
N THR A 396 -12.13 -5.08 -8.30
CA THR A 396 -13.44 -4.74 -8.89
C THR A 396 -13.58 -5.22 -10.34
N VAL A 397 -12.53 -5.11 -11.15
CA VAL A 397 -12.51 -5.59 -12.53
C VAL A 397 -12.50 -7.12 -12.58
N LEU A 398 -11.71 -7.78 -11.74
CA LEU A 398 -11.71 -9.25 -11.63
C LEU A 398 -13.08 -9.82 -11.23
N SER A 399 -13.83 -9.09 -10.41
CA SER A 399 -15.17 -9.49 -9.99
C SER A 399 -16.20 -9.46 -11.12
N SER A 400 -15.88 -8.81 -12.25
CA SER A 400 -16.74 -8.75 -13.43
C SER A 400 -16.48 -9.87 -14.45
N MET A 401 -15.46 -10.69 -14.24
CA MET A 401 -14.99 -11.71 -15.17
C MET A 401 -15.21 -13.11 -14.59
N ASP A 402 -15.46 -14.10 -15.45
CA ASP A 402 -15.43 -15.52 -15.05
C ASP A 402 -13.98 -16.05 -15.12
N PRO A 403 -13.37 -16.48 -13.99
CA PRO A 403 -12.03 -17.07 -14.00
C PRO A 403 -11.90 -18.29 -14.92
N ALA A 404 -12.98 -19.05 -15.17
CA ALA A 404 -12.98 -20.25 -16.01
C ALA A 404 -12.83 -19.93 -17.51
N GLU A 405 -13.21 -18.72 -17.93
CA GLU A 405 -13.10 -18.27 -19.32
C GLU A 405 -11.74 -17.63 -19.65
N VAL A 406 -10.84 -17.60 -18.68
CA VAL A 406 -9.61 -16.81 -18.72
C VAL A 406 -8.42 -17.78 -18.65
N ALA A 407 -7.77 -18.06 -19.77
CA ALA A 407 -6.69 -19.05 -19.84
C ALA A 407 -5.36 -18.54 -19.23
N GLY A 408 -5.03 -17.27 -19.49
CA GLY A 408 -3.96 -16.52 -18.81
C GLY A 408 -4.54 -15.39 -17.95
N PRO A 409 -3.77 -14.61 -17.19
CA PRO A 409 -2.33 -14.72 -16.97
C PRO A 409 -1.98 -15.91 -16.05
N ALA A 410 -0.76 -16.42 -16.19
CA ALA A 410 -0.19 -17.39 -15.26
C ALA A 410 0.14 -16.75 -13.90
N THR A 411 0.52 -15.47 -13.90
CA THR A 411 0.75 -14.66 -12.70
C THR A 411 -0.20 -13.46 -12.67
N LEU A 412 -1.02 -13.38 -11.63
CA LEU A 412 -1.99 -12.29 -11.42
C LEU A 412 -1.59 -11.46 -10.20
N VAL A 413 -1.51 -10.15 -10.37
CA VAL A 413 -1.32 -9.21 -9.27
C VAL A 413 -2.61 -8.42 -9.07
N VAL A 414 -3.04 -8.28 -7.83
CA VAL A 414 -4.07 -7.33 -7.42
C VAL A 414 -3.45 -6.20 -6.61
N GLY A 415 -4.05 -5.01 -6.66
CA GLY A 415 -3.58 -3.84 -5.93
C GLY A 415 -4.55 -2.67 -6.12
N GLY A 416 -4.24 -1.50 -5.55
CA GLY A 416 -5.04 -0.28 -5.70
C GLY A 416 -6.39 -0.26 -4.95
N GLU A 417 -6.96 -1.42 -4.70
CA GLU A 417 -8.16 -1.64 -3.88
C GLU A 417 -7.88 -2.81 -2.93
N ALA A 418 -8.59 -2.89 -1.80
CA ALA A 418 -8.52 -4.14 -1.06
C ALA A 418 -9.19 -5.27 -1.87
N CYS A 419 -8.83 -6.49 -1.55
CA CYS A 419 -9.27 -7.66 -2.28
C CYS A 419 -10.10 -8.53 -1.34
N SER A 420 -11.21 -9.08 -1.82
CA SER A 420 -12.06 -9.97 -1.01
C SER A 420 -11.50 -11.38 -1.00
N SER A 421 -11.85 -12.16 0.04
CA SER A 421 -11.55 -13.60 0.09
C SER A 421 -12.13 -14.35 -1.10
N ASP A 422 -13.27 -13.90 -1.62
CA ASP A 422 -13.96 -14.54 -2.73
C ASP A 422 -13.17 -14.36 -4.02
N VAL A 423 -12.67 -13.15 -4.29
CA VAL A 423 -11.80 -12.90 -5.45
C VAL A 423 -10.57 -13.81 -5.37
N VAL A 424 -9.91 -13.90 -4.22
CA VAL A 424 -8.74 -14.78 -4.04
C VAL A 424 -9.10 -16.24 -4.27
N THR A 425 -10.16 -16.74 -3.64
CA THR A 425 -10.61 -18.14 -3.74
C THR A 425 -10.81 -18.58 -5.19
N HIS A 426 -11.36 -17.71 -6.03
CA HIS A 426 -11.65 -18.01 -7.43
C HIS A 426 -10.44 -17.77 -8.35
N TRP A 427 -9.66 -16.71 -8.12
CA TRP A 427 -8.60 -16.30 -9.03
C TRP A 427 -7.23 -16.89 -8.73
N SER A 428 -6.98 -17.36 -7.51
CA SER A 428 -5.72 -18.02 -7.13
C SER A 428 -5.63 -19.48 -7.62
N GLN A 429 -6.73 -20.06 -8.11
CA GLN A 429 -6.73 -21.44 -8.58
C GLN A 429 -6.06 -21.53 -9.95
N GLY A 430 -5.07 -22.41 -10.08
CA GLY A 430 -4.35 -22.63 -11.34
C GLY A 430 -3.43 -21.48 -11.77
N ARG A 431 -3.24 -20.47 -10.90
CA ARG A 431 -2.43 -19.27 -11.18
C ARG A 431 -1.66 -18.86 -9.94
N ARG A 432 -0.55 -18.16 -10.13
CA ARG A 432 0.17 -17.51 -9.03
C ARG A 432 -0.45 -16.14 -8.78
N MET A 433 -1.03 -15.93 -7.61
CA MET A 433 -1.72 -14.68 -7.29
C MET A 433 -1.00 -13.90 -6.18
N PHE A 434 -0.84 -12.60 -6.34
CA PHE A 434 -0.18 -11.72 -5.36
C PHE A 434 -1.00 -10.46 -5.10
N ASN A 435 -0.89 -9.93 -3.89
CA ASN A 435 -1.37 -8.58 -3.56
C ASN A 435 -0.17 -7.63 -3.48
N ALA A 436 -0.22 -6.52 -4.21
CA ALA A 436 0.75 -5.44 -4.15
C ALA A 436 0.08 -4.18 -3.62
N TYR A 437 0.74 -3.53 -2.66
CA TYR A 437 0.18 -2.39 -1.95
C TYR A 437 1.19 -1.25 -1.84
N GLY A 438 0.74 -0.05 -2.18
CA GLY A 438 1.43 1.20 -1.91
C GLY A 438 0.59 2.40 -2.36
N PRO A 439 0.60 3.51 -1.61
CA PRO A 439 0.15 4.79 -2.14
C PRO A 439 1.17 5.38 -3.13
N THR A 440 0.69 6.30 -3.97
CA THR A 440 1.50 6.96 -5.00
C THR A 440 2.74 7.68 -4.45
N GLU A 441 2.65 8.21 -3.23
CA GLU A 441 3.73 8.95 -2.57
C GLU A 441 4.98 8.11 -2.24
N ILE A 442 4.90 6.77 -2.32
CA ILE A 442 6.02 5.87 -1.99
C ILE A 442 6.43 4.97 -3.16
N THR A 443 6.20 5.44 -4.39
CA THR A 443 6.59 4.76 -5.63
C THR A 443 5.82 3.45 -5.83
N ILE A 444 4.54 3.55 -6.20
CA ILE A 444 3.69 2.46 -6.68
C ILE A 444 3.36 1.40 -5.62
N ALA A 445 4.32 0.59 -5.22
CA ALA A 445 4.12 -0.53 -4.30
C ALA A 445 5.26 -0.59 -3.28
N ALA A 446 4.90 -0.51 -2.00
CA ALA A 446 5.84 -0.61 -0.88
C ALA A 446 5.78 -1.94 -0.15
N SER A 447 4.73 -2.74 -0.34
CA SER A 447 4.67 -4.11 0.14
C SER A 447 4.05 -5.05 -0.89
N ILE A 448 4.50 -6.30 -0.85
CA ILE A 448 4.01 -7.37 -1.71
C ILE A 448 3.76 -8.61 -0.84
N SER A 449 2.58 -9.22 -0.97
CA SER A 449 2.21 -10.43 -0.25
C SER A 449 3.04 -11.63 -0.68
N GLU A 450 3.06 -12.69 0.13
CA GLU A 450 3.36 -14.01 -0.40
C GLU A 450 2.26 -14.44 -1.39
N GLU A 451 2.49 -15.54 -2.11
CA GLU A 451 1.49 -16.09 -3.01
C GLU A 451 0.19 -16.36 -2.24
N LEU A 452 -0.91 -15.80 -2.74
CA LEU A 452 -2.22 -15.90 -2.12
C LEU A 452 -2.81 -17.26 -2.42
N VAL A 453 -3.25 -17.96 -1.38
CA VAL A 453 -3.83 -19.30 -1.49
C VAL A 453 -5.11 -19.39 -0.67
N GLY A 454 -6.17 -19.89 -1.31
CA GLY A 454 -7.40 -20.30 -0.64
C GLY A 454 -8.20 -19.17 0.04
N PRO A 455 -9.12 -19.52 0.94
CA PRO A 455 -9.99 -18.56 1.60
C PRO A 455 -9.23 -17.79 2.69
N GLY A 456 -9.27 -16.47 2.64
CA GLY A 456 -8.70 -15.61 3.66
C GLY A 456 -8.76 -14.14 3.24
N THR A 457 -8.61 -13.23 4.20
CA THR A 457 -8.42 -11.81 3.85
C THR A 457 -7.01 -11.65 3.29
N PRO A 458 -6.83 -11.26 2.02
CA PRO A 458 -5.51 -11.15 1.42
C PRO A 458 -4.67 -10.08 2.15
N PRO A 459 -3.50 -10.44 2.71
CA PRO A 459 -2.65 -9.47 3.36
C PRO A 459 -2.06 -8.51 2.32
N ILE A 460 -1.70 -7.30 2.75
CA ILE A 460 -0.92 -6.35 1.93
C ILE A 460 0.56 -6.74 1.83
N GLY A 461 0.97 -7.75 2.59
CA GLY A 461 2.29 -8.38 2.50
C GLY A 461 3.39 -7.75 3.35
N ARG A 462 4.63 -7.99 2.92
CA ARG A 462 5.85 -7.51 3.58
C ARG A 462 6.46 -6.36 2.81
N PRO A 463 7.19 -5.44 3.47
CA PRO A 463 7.84 -4.34 2.78
C PRO A 463 8.81 -4.84 1.71
N VAL A 464 8.82 -4.18 0.55
CA VAL A 464 9.79 -4.46 -0.52
C VAL A 464 11.19 -4.02 -0.13
N ASP A 465 12.19 -4.43 -0.90
CA ASP A 465 13.60 -4.15 -0.61
C ASP A 465 13.86 -2.65 -0.42
N GLY A 466 14.49 -2.29 0.70
CA GLY A 466 14.74 -0.89 1.09
C GLY A 466 13.54 -0.10 1.61
N ALA A 467 12.36 -0.72 1.70
CA ALA A 467 11.16 -0.14 2.32
C ALA A 467 11.04 -0.54 3.79
N ARG A 468 10.28 0.26 4.54
CA ARG A 468 9.90 0.00 5.93
C ARG A 468 8.44 0.33 6.15
N ALA A 469 7.78 -0.48 6.98
CA ALA A 469 6.37 -0.33 7.31
C ALA A 469 6.17 -0.44 8.83
N TYR A 470 5.62 0.60 9.42
CA TYR A 470 5.32 0.68 10.83
C TYR A 470 3.81 0.77 11.02
N VAL A 471 3.27 0.08 12.02
CA VAL A 471 1.90 0.29 12.50
C VAL A 471 2.02 0.94 13.87
N LEU A 472 1.50 2.16 14.01
CA LEU A 472 1.75 3.02 15.16
C LEU A 472 0.45 3.42 15.85
N ASP A 473 0.50 3.71 17.14
CA ASP A 473 -0.61 4.34 17.84
C ASP A 473 -0.64 5.88 17.64
N ALA A 474 -1.57 6.56 18.30
CA ALA A 474 -1.68 8.01 18.28
C ALA A 474 -0.46 8.73 18.91
N GLY A 475 0.33 8.03 19.73
CA GLY A 475 1.58 8.49 20.33
C GLY A 475 2.82 8.18 19.48
N LEU A 476 2.63 7.69 18.24
CA LEU A 476 3.69 7.27 17.33
C LEU A 476 4.56 6.12 17.86
N GLN A 477 4.01 5.28 18.74
CA GLN A 477 4.66 4.06 19.21
C GLN A 477 4.20 2.84 18.41
N PRO A 478 5.07 1.85 18.14
CA PRO A 478 4.68 0.59 17.53
C PRO A 478 3.57 -0.09 18.32
N VAL A 479 2.51 -0.51 17.63
CA VAL A 479 1.44 -1.29 18.26
C VAL A 479 1.79 -2.77 18.28
N PRO A 480 1.30 -3.54 19.26
CA PRO A 480 1.49 -4.98 19.26
C PRO A 480 0.79 -5.67 18.10
N VAL A 481 1.23 -6.89 17.76
CA VAL A 481 0.56 -7.73 16.76
C VAL A 481 -0.91 -7.92 17.13
N GLY A 482 -1.80 -7.76 16.15
CA GLY A 482 -3.26 -7.89 16.31
C GLY A 482 -3.97 -6.60 16.73
N VAL A 483 -3.24 -5.54 17.09
CA VAL A 483 -3.82 -4.24 17.46
C VAL A 483 -3.84 -3.31 16.24
N ALA A 484 -4.96 -2.61 16.02
CA ALA A 484 -5.05 -1.58 14.99
C ALA A 484 -4.20 -0.34 15.34
N GLY A 485 -3.71 0.33 14.31
CA GLY A 485 -2.99 1.59 14.44
C GLY A 485 -2.93 2.34 13.11
N ASP A 486 -2.27 3.49 13.09
CA ASP A 486 -1.97 4.20 11.86
C ASP A 486 -0.71 3.62 11.20
N GLY A 487 -0.84 3.23 9.93
CA GLY A 487 0.27 2.76 9.10
C GLY A 487 1.18 3.90 8.65
N ARG A 488 2.47 3.83 8.94
CA ARG A 488 3.52 4.68 8.36
C ARG A 488 4.43 3.86 7.46
N TRP A 489 4.63 4.35 6.26
CA TRP A 489 5.51 3.75 5.28
C TRP A 489 6.70 4.66 5.06
N MET A 490 7.89 4.07 5.01
CA MET A 490 9.12 4.79 4.71
C MET A 490 9.92 4.05 3.64
N VAL A 491 10.21 4.71 2.53
CA VAL A 491 11.09 4.17 1.47
C VAL A 491 12.24 5.15 1.30
N ARG A 492 13.48 4.69 1.56
CA ARG A 492 14.72 5.48 1.41
C ARG A 492 14.64 6.92 1.99
N GLY A 493 14.00 7.08 3.16
CA GLY A 493 13.90 8.35 3.88
C GLY A 493 12.68 9.24 3.54
N ARG A 494 11.86 8.89 2.54
CA ARG A 494 10.54 9.53 2.33
C ARG A 494 9.49 8.82 3.16
N MET A 495 8.68 9.57 3.91
CA MET A 495 7.67 9.03 4.82
C MET A 495 6.25 9.37 4.35
N CYS A 496 5.36 8.38 4.32
CA CYS A 496 3.94 8.54 4.03
C CYS A 496 3.08 8.01 5.20
N TRP A 497 1.92 8.64 5.44
CA TRP A 497 1.03 8.35 6.57
C TRP A 497 -0.33 7.83 6.09
N MET A 498 -0.85 6.84 6.81
CA MET A 498 -2.08 6.13 6.50
C MET A 498 -2.74 5.60 7.78
N ARG A 499 -4.06 5.39 7.78
CA ARG A 499 -4.79 4.78 8.91
C ARG A 499 -5.10 3.31 8.63
N VAL A 500 -4.77 2.39 9.55
CA VAL A 500 -5.04 0.94 9.42
C VAL A 500 -6.07 0.52 10.48
N CYS A 501 -7.31 0.21 10.08
CA CYS A 501 -8.38 -0.21 10.99
C CYS A 501 -8.51 -1.74 11.09
N SER A 502 -8.72 -2.28 12.30
CA SER A 502 -8.85 -3.73 12.58
C SER A 502 -10.29 -4.24 12.74
N ARG A 503 -11.32 -3.39 12.66
CA ARG A 503 -12.72 -3.82 12.81
C ARG A 503 -13.60 -3.23 11.71
N PHE A 504 -14.12 -4.14 10.88
CA PHE A 504 -15.09 -3.93 9.79
C PHE A 504 -14.64 -3.06 8.60
N ARG A 505 -14.77 -3.68 7.42
CA ARG A 505 -14.97 -3.09 6.09
C ARG A 505 -14.58 -1.61 5.94
N TRP A 506 -13.40 -1.41 5.34
CA TRP A 506 -13.11 -0.37 4.34
C TRP A 506 -13.41 1.08 4.73
N VAL A 507 -12.38 1.83 5.16
CA VAL A 507 -12.26 3.26 4.83
C VAL A 507 -10.78 3.60 4.63
N TRP A 508 -10.41 3.89 3.39
CA TRP A 508 -9.11 4.44 3.00
C TRP A 508 -9.16 5.97 3.23
N ARG A 509 -8.43 6.50 4.23
CA ARG A 509 -8.22 7.94 4.36
C ARG A 509 -6.71 8.23 4.37
N VAL A 510 -6.17 8.54 3.18
CA VAL A 510 -4.82 9.08 3.03
C VAL A 510 -4.83 10.51 3.54
N SER A 511 -3.99 10.84 4.53
CA SER A 511 -3.66 12.24 4.82
C SER A 511 -2.15 12.40 4.73
N CYS A 512 -1.66 13.03 3.68
CA CYS A 512 -0.26 13.42 3.63
C CYS A 512 -0.09 14.68 4.47
N MET A 513 0.48 14.55 5.67
CA MET A 513 0.97 15.68 6.42
C MET A 513 2.48 15.76 6.20
N TRP A 514 2.91 16.72 5.38
CA TRP A 514 4.32 17.08 5.28
C TRP A 514 4.77 17.67 6.62
N PRO A 515 5.88 17.24 7.22
CA PRO A 515 6.51 18.00 8.28
C PRO A 515 7.18 19.21 7.62
N VAL A 516 6.52 20.38 7.72
CA VAL A 516 7.21 21.66 7.51
C VAL A 516 8.19 21.82 8.67
N LEU A 517 9.43 21.38 8.46
CA LEU A 517 10.57 21.82 9.26
C LEU A 517 10.84 23.29 8.90
N GLY A 518 10.23 24.19 9.68
CA GLY A 518 10.57 25.61 9.72
C GLY A 518 11.11 25.96 11.11
N TRP A 519 12.43 25.94 11.25
CA TRP A 519 13.15 26.55 12.38
C TRP A 519 12.82 28.06 12.50
N ARG A 520 12.54 28.55 13.71
CA ARG A 520 13.28 29.65 14.42
C ARG A 520 12.49 30.18 15.63
N GLY A 521 13.11 30.07 16.81
CA GLY A 521 13.30 31.25 17.67
C GLY A 521 12.43 31.40 18.92
N VAL A 522 13.16 31.45 20.05
CA VAL A 522 12.96 32.31 21.23
C VAL A 522 12.17 31.71 22.42
N ILE A 523 13.00 31.40 23.43
CA ILE A 523 12.78 31.07 24.86
C ILE A 523 12.38 29.62 25.18
#